data_AF-A0A2V8GZ45-F1
#
_entry.id   AF-A0A2V8GZ45-F1
#
_cell.length_a   1.000
_cell.length_b   1.000
_cell.length_c   1.000
_cell.angle_alpha   90.00
_cell.angle_beta   90.00
_cell.angle_gamma   90.00
#
_symmetry.space_group_name_H-M   'P 1'
#
loop_
_entity.id
_entity.type
_entity.pdbx_description
1 polymer ?
#
loop_
_entity_poly.entity_id
_entity_poly.type
_entity_poly.pdbx_seq_one_letter_code
_entity_poly.pdbx_strand_id
1 'polypeptide(L)'
;MLYDGGPFDALATTTNTDSSVLTYPVVSGPCVVVSGATLNSTGAGTCVIQANGTATANFNSASSAQQSITIQPASAQYETGAGTVNSPAGSYPANPSYAGTSSITSLYARHTLDGTSMIYSANTVKFSYTPASLSFAANYTQFQSLVMSGNRSWLRGTGNVVIAGITTTNVNFLVSVVDSTSSAAVDKVRVKLWKDQTVYYDNQPGAPDTADAATNASGYTVIIFR
;
A
#
# COMPACT_ATOMS: atom_id res chain seq x y z
N MET A 1 -12.56 14.44 -6.17
CA MET A 1 -12.28 14.20 -4.74
C MET A 1 -11.64 12.82 -4.57
N LEU A 2 -10.78 12.60 -3.59
CA LEU A 2 -10.11 11.31 -3.40
C LEU A 2 -10.98 10.37 -2.54
N TYR A 3 -10.93 9.05 -2.77
CA TYR A 3 -11.69 8.07 -1.97
C TYR A 3 -11.40 8.16 -0.46
N ASP A 4 -10.17 8.53 -0.09
CA ASP A 4 -9.73 8.72 1.31
C ASP A 4 -9.94 10.16 1.81
N GLY A 5 -10.60 11.02 1.03
CA GLY A 5 -10.68 12.47 1.21
C GLY A 5 -11.70 12.97 2.24
N GLY A 6 -12.21 12.12 3.12
CA GLY A 6 -13.18 12.49 4.16
C GLY A 6 -14.58 12.88 3.63
N PRO A 7 -15.49 13.32 4.54
CA PRO A 7 -16.82 13.79 4.15
C PRO A 7 -16.75 15.01 3.24
N PHE A 8 -17.71 15.12 2.32
CA PHE A 8 -17.86 16.26 1.41
C PHE A 8 -19.32 16.72 1.36
N ASP A 9 -19.55 18.00 1.10
CA ASP A 9 -20.89 18.58 1.07
C ASP A 9 -21.38 18.83 -0.37
N ALA A 10 -22.65 18.50 -0.62
CA ALA A 10 -23.37 18.90 -1.82
C ALA A 10 -24.01 20.28 -1.61
N LEU A 11 -23.62 21.27 -2.39
CA LEU A 11 -24.17 22.63 -2.30
C LEU A 11 -25.18 22.89 -3.42
N ALA A 12 -26.36 23.36 -3.04
CA ALA A 12 -27.39 23.84 -3.96
C ALA A 12 -28.10 25.05 -3.33
N THR A 13 -28.66 25.92 -4.16
CA THR A 13 -29.43 27.09 -3.72
C THR A 13 -30.88 26.99 -4.18
N THR A 14 -31.77 27.67 -3.47
CA THR A 14 -33.19 27.81 -3.84
C THR A 14 -33.60 29.27 -3.73
N THR A 15 -34.53 29.70 -4.56
CA THR A 15 -35.18 31.01 -4.48
C THR A 15 -36.48 30.98 -3.69
N ASN A 16 -36.89 29.81 -3.17
CA ASN A 16 -38.06 29.66 -2.32
C ASN A 16 -37.84 30.41 -1.01
N THR A 17 -38.64 31.45 -0.76
CA THR A 17 -38.55 32.27 0.45
C THR A 17 -39.35 31.69 1.62
N ASP A 18 -40.23 30.71 1.39
CA ASP A 18 -40.95 30.00 2.45
C ASP A 18 -40.06 28.97 3.15
N SER A 19 -39.11 28.35 2.43
CA SER A 19 -38.21 27.33 2.96
C SER A 19 -36.94 27.19 2.11
N SER A 20 -35.79 27.12 2.79
CA SER A 20 -34.48 26.82 2.18
C SER A 20 -34.10 25.34 2.22
N VAL A 21 -34.98 24.46 2.73
CA VAL A 21 -34.67 23.04 2.92
C VAL A 21 -34.61 22.32 1.58
N LEU A 22 -33.46 21.68 1.31
CA LEU A 22 -33.22 20.83 0.15
C LEU A 22 -32.83 19.41 0.59
N THR A 23 -33.18 18.42 -0.21
CA THR A 23 -32.76 17.02 -0.02
C THR A 23 -31.78 16.60 -1.09
N TYR A 24 -30.83 15.72 -0.73
CA TYR A 24 -29.71 15.33 -1.58
C TYR A 24 -29.61 13.80 -1.78
N PRO A 25 -30.63 13.12 -2.33
CA PRO A 25 -30.52 11.68 -2.61
C PRO A 25 -29.36 11.38 -3.57
N VAL A 26 -28.65 10.29 -3.27
CA VAL A 26 -27.71 9.67 -4.20
C VAL A 26 -28.51 8.95 -5.27
N VAL A 27 -28.30 9.33 -6.53
CA VAL A 27 -28.92 8.70 -7.70
C VAL A 27 -28.13 7.46 -8.11
N SER A 28 -26.80 7.56 -8.10
CA SER A 28 -25.91 6.44 -8.45
C SER A 28 -24.47 6.69 -7.96
N GLY A 29 -23.66 5.63 -7.99
CA GLY A 29 -22.23 5.70 -7.76
C GLY A 29 -21.79 5.46 -6.31
N PRO A 30 -20.48 5.55 -6.04
CA PRO A 30 -19.89 5.06 -4.80
C PRO A 30 -19.85 6.17 -3.73
N CYS A 31 -21.03 6.59 -3.28
CA CYS A 31 -21.21 7.59 -2.22
C CYS A 31 -22.47 7.32 -1.39
N VAL A 32 -22.50 7.84 -0.18
CA VAL A 32 -23.62 7.70 0.77
C VAL A 32 -23.88 9.02 1.48
N VAL A 33 -25.15 9.38 1.66
CA VAL A 33 -25.54 10.54 2.47
C VAL A 33 -25.37 10.18 3.95
N VAL A 34 -24.60 10.99 4.68
CA VAL A 34 -24.38 10.83 6.12
C VAL A 34 -25.40 11.65 6.90
N SER A 35 -25.52 12.94 6.60
CA SER A 35 -26.50 13.84 7.23
C SER A 35 -26.71 15.09 6.39
N GLY A 36 -27.96 15.46 6.13
CA GLY A 36 -28.29 16.67 5.37
C GLY A 36 -27.66 16.67 3.98
N ALA A 37 -26.71 17.58 3.76
CA ALA A 37 -25.95 17.71 2.52
C ALA A 37 -24.58 17.02 2.55
N THR A 38 -24.19 16.42 3.68
CA THR A 38 -22.88 15.78 3.85
C THR A 38 -22.92 14.33 3.39
N LEU A 39 -21.97 13.96 2.53
CA LEU A 39 -21.79 12.63 1.97
C LEU A 39 -20.41 12.07 2.28
N ASN A 40 -20.30 10.75 2.28
CA ASN A 40 -19.02 10.03 2.28
C ASN A 40 -18.85 9.26 0.98
N SER A 41 -17.62 9.18 0.49
CA SER A 41 -17.25 8.26 -0.58
C SER A 41 -17.17 6.83 -0.06
N THR A 42 -17.67 5.87 -0.85
CA THR A 42 -17.59 4.42 -0.56
C THR A 42 -16.72 3.66 -1.56
N GLY A 43 -16.22 4.32 -2.59
CA GLY A 43 -15.25 3.81 -3.55
C GLY A 43 -14.86 4.85 -4.60
N ALA A 44 -13.94 4.49 -5.50
CA ALA A 44 -13.62 5.30 -6.67
C ALA A 44 -14.71 5.16 -7.76
N GLY A 45 -14.99 6.25 -8.47
CA GLY A 45 -15.99 6.29 -9.55
C GLY A 45 -16.77 7.59 -9.58
N THR A 46 -17.79 7.66 -10.43
CA THR A 46 -18.68 8.84 -10.52
C THR A 46 -19.86 8.66 -9.58
N CYS A 47 -19.98 9.55 -8.60
CA CYS A 47 -21.15 9.71 -7.74
C CYS A 47 -22.09 10.75 -8.36
N VAL A 48 -23.38 10.43 -8.50
CA VAL A 48 -24.40 11.36 -8.98
C VAL A 48 -25.37 11.65 -7.85
N ILE A 49 -25.53 12.93 -7.52
CA ILE A 49 -26.40 13.42 -6.45
C ILE A 49 -27.46 14.31 -7.08
N GLN A 50 -28.69 14.23 -6.58
CA GLN A 50 -29.78 15.08 -7.02
C GLN A 50 -30.22 16.01 -5.89
N ALA A 51 -30.35 17.30 -6.16
CA ALA A 51 -30.95 18.26 -5.24
C ALA A 51 -32.44 18.40 -5.57
N ASN A 52 -33.30 18.23 -4.56
CA ASN A 52 -34.75 18.44 -4.67
C ASN A 52 -35.24 19.44 -3.62
N GLY A 53 -36.15 20.33 -4.03
CA GLY A 53 -36.91 21.22 -3.15
C GLY A 53 -38.39 20.85 -3.17
N THR A 54 -39.02 20.75 -2.00
CA THR A 54 -40.44 20.42 -1.88
C THR A 54 -41.31 21.63 -2.17
N ALA A 55 -42.57 21.39 -2.57
CA ALA A 55 -43.54 22.45 -2.73
C ALA A 55 -43.89 23.06 -1.37
N THR A 56 -44.09 24.38 -1.34
CA THR A 56 -44.55 25.14 -0.18
C THR A 56 -45.85 25.87 -0.51
N ALA A 57 -46.35 26.71 0.39
CA ALA A 57 -47.60 27.44 0.17
C ALA A 57 -47.55 28.36 -1.06
N ASN A 58 -46.41 29.02 -1.29
CA ASN A 58 -46.26 30.01 -2.36
C ASN A 58 -45.43 29.52 -3.55
N PHE A 59 -44.83 28.32 -3.49
CA PHE A 59 -43.91 27.82 -4.52
C PHE A 59 -44.19 26.35 -4.84
N ASN A 60 -44.15 26.01 -6.13
CA ASN A 60 -44.18 24.62 -6.60
C ASN A 60 -42.89 23.88 -6.22
N SER A 61 -42.87 22.56 -6.37
CA SER A 61 -41.65 21.76 -6.23
C SER A 61 -40.57 22.26 -7.18
N ALA A 62 -39.32 22.32 -6.69
CA ALA A 62 -38.20 22.75 -7.51
C ALA A 62 -37.90 21.73 -8.62
N SER A 63 -37.51 22.23 -9.80
CA SER A 63 -36.91 21.37 -10.82
C SER A 63 -35.66 20.72 -10.26
N SER A 64 -35.61 19.38 -10.30
CA SER A 64 -34.48 18.65 -9.74
C SER A 64 -33.20 18.91 -10.54
N ALA A 65 -32.10 19.16 -9.85
CA ALA A 65 -30.78 19.33 -10.48
C ALA A 65 -29.87 18.17 -10.07
N GLN A 66 -29.15 17.59 -11.03
CA GLN A 66 -28.15 16.57 -10.76
C GLN A 66 -26.74 17.15 -10.85
N GLN A 67 -25.86 16.69 -9.95
CA GLN A 67 -24.44 16.97 -10.00
C GLN A 67 -23.67 15.66 -9.99
N SER A 68 -22.74 15.54 -10.95
CA SER A 68 -21.78 14.44 -11.00
C SER A 68 -20.50 14.85 -10.30
N ILE A 69 -20.01 13.97 -9.45
CA ILE A 69 -18.77 14.12 -8.69
C ILE A 69 -17.88 12.94 -9.02
N THR A 70 -16.72 13.23 -9.62
CA THR A 70 -15.69 12.22 -9.84
C THR A 70 -14.91 11.99 -8.55
N ILE A 71 -15.09 10.81 -7.97
CA ILE A 71 -14.29 10.28 -6.87
C ILE A 71 -13.11 9.54 -7.49
N GLN A 72 -11.95 10.19 -7.43
CA GLN A 72 -10.69 9.58 -7.80
C GLN A 72 -10.29 8.53 -6.77
N PRO A 73 -9.68 7.41 -7.21
CA PRO A 73 -9.09 6.46 -6.28
C PRO A 73 -8.02 7.15 -5.44
N ALA A 74 -7.82 6.67 -4.22
CA ALA A 74 -6.66 7.01 -3.41
C ALA A 74 -5.36 6.90 -4.22
N SER A 75 -4.39 7.77 -3.96
CA SER A 75 -3.04 7.56 -4.45
C SER A 75 -2.54 6.24 -3.88
N ALA A 76 -2.37 5.24 -4.75
CA ALA A 76 -1.98 3.91 -4.33
C ALA A 76 -0.63 4.00 -3.62
N GLN A 77 -0.61 3.70 -2.32
CA GLN A 77 0.63 3.51 -1.58
C GLN A 77 1.41 2.35 -2.18
N TYR A 78 2.56 2.62 -2.79
CA TYR A 78 3.39 1.57 -3.39
C TYR A 78 4.86 1.66 -2.98
N GLU A 79 5.49 0.49 -2.91
CA GLU A 79 6.92 0.27 -2.74
C GLU A 79 7.43 -0.39 -4.02
N THR A 80 8.50 0.15 -4.59
CA THR A 80 9.16 -0.45 -5.75
C THR A 80 10.65 -0.34 -5.57
N GLY A 81 11.41 -1.33 -6.04
CA GLY A 81 12.85 -1.24 -6.08
C GLY A 81 13.56 -2.43 -6.69
N ALA A 82 14.87 -2.26 -6.80
CA ALA A 82 15.84 -3.28 -7.14
C ALA A 82 17.18 -2.80 -6.58
N GLY A 83 18.19 -3.64 -6.48
CA GLY A 83 19.51 -3.23 -6.03
C GLY A 83 20.24 -4.34 -5.29
N THR A 84 21.26 -3.93 -4.55
CA THR A 84 22.02 -4.83 -3.70
C THR A 84 21.99 -4.36 -2.26
N VAL A 85 22.16 -5.28 -1.32
CA VAL A 85 22.19 -4.96 0.10
C VAL A 85 23.26 -5.78 0.81
N ASN A 86 23.95 -5.13 1.75
CA ASN A 86 24.97 -5.79 2.56
C ASN A 86 24.34 -6.95 3.34
N SER A 87 25.06 -8.06 3.42
CA SER A 87 24.75 -9.25 4.21
C SER A 87 25.91 -9.48 5.18
N PRO A 88 25.86 -8.96 6.42
CA PRO A 88 26.91 -9.19 7.40
C PRO A 88 27.02 -10.68 7.80
N ALA A 89 28.13 -11.05 8.44
CA ALA A 89 28.25 -12.38 9.06
C ALA A 89 27.05 -12.64 9.99
N GLY A 90 26.56 -13.88 9.99
CA GLY A 90 25.33 -14.28 10.68
C GLY A 90 24.05 -14.07 9.86
N SER A 91 24.10 -13.45 8.67
CA SER A 91 22.90 -13.28 7.84
C SER A 91 22.29 -14.59 7.36
N TYR A 92 23.10 -15.64 7.26
CA TYR A 92 22.69 -17.00 6.92
C TYR A 92 22.98 -17.94 8.10
N PRO A 93 22.00 -18.26 8.95
CA PRO A 93 22.26 -18.99 10.20
C PRO A 93 22.90 -20.37 10.04
N ALA A 94 22.64 -21.07 8.94
CA ALA A 94 23.24 -22.38 8.69
C ALA A 94 24.74 -22.32 8.36
N ASN A 95 25.27 -21.16 7.95
CA ASN A 95 26.71 -20.91 7.86
C ASN A 95 27.02 -19.44 8.24
N PRO A 96 27.20 -19.14 9.54
CA PRO A 96 27.33 -17.77 10.02
C PRO A 96 28.56 -17.00 9.50
N SER A 97 29.58 -17.71 8.97
CA SER A 97 30.75 -17.05 8.38
C SER A 97 30.48 -16.42 7.02
N TYR A 98 29.38 -16.79 6.35
CA TYR A 98 29.01 -16.17 5.09
C TYR A 98 28.63 -14.71 5.30
N ALA A 99 29.29 -13.85 4.54
CA ALA A 99 29.06 -12.41 4.46
C ALA A 99 29.19 -11.96 3.00
N GLY A 100 28.86 -10.70 2.72
CA GLY A 100 29.03 -10.10 1.40
C GLY A 100 27.78 -9.36 0.95
N THR A 101 27.37 -9.58 -0.28
CA THR A 101 26.28 -8.84 -0.91
C THR A 101 25.16 -9.78 -1.34
N SER A 102 23.92 -9.36 -1.08
CA SER A 102 22.71 -9.99 -1.61
C SER A 102 22.03 -9.05 -2.61
N SER A 103 21.15 -9.59 -3.45
CA SER A 103 20.53 -8.85 -4.55
C SER A 103 19.02 -8.93 -4.46
N ILE A 104 18.36 -7.77 -4.60
CA ILE A 104 16.92 -7.66 -4.87
C ILE A 104 16.79 -7.33 -6.35
N THR A 105 16.34 -8.30 -7.14
CA THR A 105 16.23 -8.12 -8.61
C THR A 105 14.88 -7.56 -9.03
N SER A 106 13.87 -7.69 -8.17
CA SER A 106 12.55 -7.12 -8.38
C SER A 106 11.84 -6.98 -7.04
N LEU A 107 11.36 -5.79 -6.74
CA LEU A 107 10.49 -5.47 -5.63
C LEU A 107 9.42 -4.55 -6.18
N TYR A 108 8.17 -4.99 -6.10
CA TYR A 108 7.01 -4.17 -6.38
C TYR A 108 5.90 -4.63 -5.45
N ALA A 109 5.32 -3.69 -4.71
CA ALA A 109 4.25 -3.96 -3.78
C ALA A 109 3.33 -2.76 -3.72
N ARG A 110 2.03 -2.99 -3.87
CA ARG A 110 1.01 -1.98 -3.63
C ARG A 110 -0.27 -2.60 -3.12
N HIS A 111 -1.06 -1.77 -2.45
CA HIS A 111 -2.47 -2.08 -2.24
C HIS A 111 -3.25 -2.06 -3.57
N THR A 112 -4.34 -2.83 -3.60
CA THR A 112 -5.43 -2.66 -4.55
C THR A 112 -6.06 -1.28 -4.40
N LEU A 113 -6.88 -0.87 -5.37
CA LEU A 113 -7.50 0.46 -5.39
C LEU A 113 -8.51 0.68 -4.25
N ASP A 114 -8.88 -0.38 -3.52
CA ASP A 114 -9.66 -0.32 -2.27
C ASP A 114 -8.81 0.04 -1.04
N GLY A 115 -7.50 0.24 -1.21
CA GLY A 115 -6.56 0.62 -0.16
C GLY A 115 -6.30 -0.46 0.90
N THR A 116 -6.84 -1.67 0.75
CA THR A 116 -6.87 -2.68 1.84
C THR A 116 -6.29 -4.04 1.46
N SER A 117 -6.39 -4.49 0.21
CA SER A 117 -5.87 -5.80 -0.21
C SER A 117 -4.50 -5.70 -0.90
N MET A 118 -3.68 -6.76 -0.78
CA MET A 118 -2.37 -6.86 -1.41
C MET A 118 -2.35 -7.75 -2.67
N ILE A 119 -3.53 -8.14 -3.17
CA ILE A 119 -3.67 -9.01 -4.35
C ILE A 119 -3.66 -8.15 -5.63
N TYR A 120 -2.52 -7.53 -5.93
CA TYR A 120 -2.30 -6.78 -7.17
C TYR A 120 -1.33 -7.54 -8.08
N SER A 121 -1.72 -7.89 -9.30
CA SER A 121 -1.01 -8.87 -10.15
C SER A 121 0.46 -8.54 -10.46
N ALA A 122 0.88 -7.28 -10.34
CA ALA A 122 2.28 -6.88 -10.51
C ALA A 122 3.13 -7.07 -9.25
N ASN A 123 2.52 -7.35 -8.09
CA ASN A 123 3.24 -7.52 -6.84
C ASN A 123 4.25 -8.68 -6.95
N THR A 124 5.51 -8.40 -6.64
CA THR A 124 6.61 -9.36 -6.73
C THR A 124 7.76 -9.00 -5.80
N VAL A 125 8.39 -10.02 -5.21
CA VAL A 125 9.70 -9.91 -4.54
C VAL A 125 10.59 -11.00 -5.09
N LYS A 126 11.78 -10.64 -5.57
CA LYS A 126 12.83 -11.56 -6.02
C LYS A 126 14.15 -11.19 -5.37
N PHE A 127 14.68 -12.13 -4.61
CA PHE A 127 15.87 -11.95 -3.80
C PHE A 127 16.87 -13.10 -4.04
N SER A 128 18.17 -12.81 -3.95
CA SER A 128 19.21 -13.84 -3.98
C SER A 128 20.39 -13.52 -3.08
N TYR A 129 21.01 -14.58 -2.55
CA TYR A 129 22.24 -14.51 -1.77
C TYR A 129 23.20 -15.62 -2.23
N THR A 130 24.13 -15.23 -3.11
CA THR A 130 25.05 -16.14 -3.82
C THR A 130 25.92 -17.00 -2.89
N PRO A 131 26.49 -16.50 -1.78
CA PRO A 131 27.31 -17.31 -0.88
C PRO A 131 26.60 -18.58 -0.37
N ALA A 132 25.27 -18.55 -0.24
CA ALA A 132 24.47 -19.71 0.18
C ALA A 132 23.77 -20.45 -0.98
N SER A 133 24.02 -20.06 -2.24
CA SER A 133 23.21 -20.50 -3.39
C SER A 133 21.71 -20.36 -3.13
N LEU A 134 21.33 -19.27 -2.43
CA LEU A 134 19.98 -19.00 -1.99
C LEU A 134 19.29 -18.08 -2.98
N SER A 135 18.07 -18.43 -3.39
CA SER A 135 17.14 -17.53 -4.07
C SER A 135 15.77 -17.58 -3.42
N PHE A 136 15.03 -16.49 -3.52
CA PHE A 136 13.67 -16.37 -3.01
C PHE A 136 12.78 -15.64 -4.02
N ALA A 137 11.55 -16.12 -4.15
CA ALA A 137 10.53 -15.45 -4.95
C ALA A 137 9.16 -15.50 -4.27
N ALA A 138 8.47 -14.36 -4.30
CA ALA A 138 7.06 -14.22 -3.96
C ALA A 138 6.31 -13.58 -5.15
N ASN A 139 5.10 -14.08 -5.42
CA ASN A 139 4.17 -13.51 -6.38
C ASN A 139 2.94 -12.91 -5.68
N TYR A 140 2.13 -12.17 -6.43
CA TYR A 140 1.04 -11.35 -5.89
C TYR A 140 0.02 -12.05 -4.99
N THR A 141 -0.19 -13.36 -5.10
CA THR A 141 -1.15 -14.07 -4.24
C THR A 141 -0.60 -14.35 -2.85
N GLN A 142 0.69 -14.12 -2.64
CA GLN A 142 1.41 -14.46 -1.41
C GLN A 142 1.68 -13.23 -0.52
N PHE A 143 1.33 -12.03 -0.98
CA PHE A 143 1.52 -10.79 -0.22
C PHE A 143 0.42 -10.65 0.82
N GLN A 144 0.80 -10.25 2.04
CA GLN A 144 -0.12 -10.16 3.18
C GLN A 144 -0.32 -8.73 3.65
N SER A 145 0.73 -7.92 3.71
CA SER A 145 0.64 -6.56 4.25
C SER A 145 1.75 -5.67 3.71
N LEU A 146 1.43 -4.40 3.49
CA LEU A 146 2.40 -3.31 3.28
C LEU A 146 2.07 -2.18 4.23
N VAL A 147 2.91 -1.98 5.23
CA VAL A 147 2.77 -0.86 6.18
C VAL A 147 3.77 0.21 5.77
N MET A 148 3.32 1.45 5.58
CA MET A 148 4.17 2.60 5.31
C MET A 148 4.01 3.66 6.41
N SER A 149 5.12 4.24 6.86
CA SER A 149 5.12 5.30 7.89
C SER A 149 6.28 6.26 7.69
N GLY A 150 5.98 7.45 7.14
CA GLY A 150 7.00 8.42 6.77
C GLY A 150 7.90 7.85 5.68
N ASN A 151 9.21 7.83 5.91
CA ASN A 151 10.21 7.28 5.01
C ASN A 151 10.50 5.78 5.27
N ARG A 152 9.54 5.02 5.80
CA ARG A 152 9.72 3.62 6.18
C ARG A 152 8.62 2.73 5.65
N SER A 153 8.98 1.49 5.32
CA SER A 153 8.01 0.45 5.01
C SER A 153 8.34 -0.89 5.66
N TRP A 154 7.29 -1.69 5.86
CA TRP A 154 7.36 -3.10 6.23
C TRP A 154 6.40 -3.89 5.34
N LEU A 155 6.97 -4.59 4.37
CA LEU A 155 6.29 -5.50 3.47
C LEU A 155 6.40 -6.93 3.98
N ARG A 156 5.27 -7.63 4.05
CA ARG A 156 5.20 -9.02 4.53
C ARG A 156 4.37 -9.91 3.60
N GLY A 157 4.71 -11.19 3.61
CA GLY A 157 3.96 -12.23 2.92
C GLY A 157 4.66 -13.58 3.02
N THR A 158 4.35 -14.47 2.09
CA THR A 158 5.04 -15.75 1.92
C THR A 158 5.67 -15.87 0.53
N GLY A 159 6.54 -16.84 0.36
CA GLY A 159 7.16 -17.16 -0.92
C GLY A 159 7.86 -18.50 -0.88
N ASN A 160 8.65 -18.76 -1.90
CA ASN A 160 9.46 -19.96 -2.02
C ASN A 160 10.92 -19.58 -1.90
N VAL A 161 11.66 -20.26 -1.01
CA VAL A 161 13.13 -20.18 -0.96
C VAL A 161 13.70 -21.43 -1.63
N VAL A 162 14.76 -21.26 -2.41
CA VAL A 162 15.55 -22.34 -2.99
C VAL A 162 16.97 -22.21 -2.48
N ILE A 163 17.49 -23.23 -1.81
CA ILE A 163 18.86 -23.27 -1.28
C ILE A 163 19.53 -24.50 -1.86
N ALA A 164 20.63 -24.31 -2.59
CA ALA A 164 21.35 -25.39 -3.25
C ALA A 164 20.44 -26.33 -4.08
N GLY A 165 19.42 -25.76 -4.74
CA GLY A 165 18.46 -26.50 -5.56
C GLY A 165 17.25 -27.10 -4.81
N ILE A 166 17.21 -27.02 -3.48
CA ILE A 166 16.11 -27.54 -2.67
C ILE A 166 15.09 -26.43 -2.41
N THR A 167 13.85 -26.63 -2.84
CA THR A 167 12.75 -25.66 -2.66
C THR A 167 12.01 -25.90 -1.36
N THR A 168 11.88 -24.85 -0.54
CA THR A 168 10.93 -24.79 0.57
C THR A 168 9.86 -23.76 0.27
N THR A 169 8.60 -24.18 0.30
CA THR A 169 7.43 -23.33 0.02
C THR A 169 6.85 -22.72 1.30
N ASN A 170 6.02 -21.69 1.15
CA ASN A 170 5.35 -20.99 2.25
C ASN A 170 6.34 -20.48 3.32
N VAL A 171 7.49 -19.96 2.87
CA VAL A 171 8.46 -19.28 3.72
C VAL A 171 7.99 -17.84 3.89
N ASN A 172 7.84 -17.40 5.13
CA ASN A 172 7.51 -16.01 5.43
C ASN A 172 8.66 -15.11 4.99
N PHE A 173 8.31 -13.93 4.49
CA PHE A 173 9.27 -12.88 4.21
C PHE A 173 8.89 -11.57 4.88
N LEU A 174 9.93 -10.80 5.20
CA LEU A 174 9.86 -9.39 5.56
C LEU A 174 10.85 -8.67 4.66
N VAL A 175 10.38 -7.65 3.95
CA VAL A 175 11.23 -6.60 3.41
C VAL A 175 10.89 -5.33 4.19
N SER A 176 11.87 -4.76 4.90
CA SER A 176 11.68 -3.45 5.51
C SER A 176 12.66 -2.46 4.93
N VAL A 177 12.22 -1.21 4.78
CA VAL A 177 12.99 -0.17 4.10
C VAL A 177 12.99 1.09 4.93
N VAL A 178 14.13 1.79 4.93
CA VAL A 178 14.23 3.21 5.29
C VAL A 178 14.76 3.95 4.07
N ASP A 179 13.91 4.75 3.43
CA ASP A 179 14.30 5.65 2.33
C ASP A 179 15.05 6.84 2.91
N SER A 180 16.23 7.08 2.36
CA SER A 180 17.07 8.18 2.79
C SER A 180 16.53 9.51 2.25
N THR A 181 16.02 10.37 3.14
CA THR A 181 15.45 11.68 2.75
C THR A 181 16.50 12.72 2.31
N SER A 182 17.78 12.34 2.22
CA SER A 182 18.87 13.20 1.76
C SER A 182 19.77 12.42 0.80
N SER A 183 20.20 13.08 -0.27
CA SER A 183 21.03 12.48 -1.34
C SER A 183 22.41 11.97 -0.90
N ALA A 184 22.81 12.23 0.35
CA ALA A 184 24.07 11.77 0.94
C ALA A 184 23.90 10.52 1.82
N ALA A 185 22.68 10.18 2.23
CA ALA A 185 22.39 8.95 2.94
C ALA A 185 22.03 7.84 1.94
N VAL A 186 22.29 6.59 2.31
CA VAL A 186 21.93 5.43 1.50
C VAL A 186 20.69 4.80 2.11
N ASP A 187 19.77 4.37 1.26
CA ASP A 187 18.61 3.60 1.69
C ASP A 187 19.05 2.40 2.52
N LYS A 188 18.26 2.04 3.51
CA LYS A 188 18.50 0.85 4.32
C LYS A 188 17.44 -0.17 4.02
N VAL A 189 17.86 -1.42 3.84
CA VAL A 189 16.96 -2.52 3.51
C VAL A 189 17.26 -3.71 4.40
N ARG A 190 16.20 -4.28 4.96
CA ARG A 190 16.25 -5.58 5.63
C ARG A 190 15.46 -6.59 4.82
N VAL A 191 16.04 -7.75 4.61
CA VAL A 191 15.34 -8.94 4.12
C VAL A 191 15.47 -10.02 5.17
N LYS A 192 14.33 -10.56 5.62
CA LYS A 192 14.26 -11.71 6.52
C LYS A 192 13.38 -12.78 5.90
N LEU A 193 13.85 -14.02 5.88
CA LEU A 193 13.16 -15.21 5.39
C LEU A 193 13.11 -16.25 6.51
N TRP A 194 11.92 -16.70 6.88
CA TRP A 194 11.77 -17.70 7.96
C TRP A 194 10.53 -18.57 7.76
N LYS A 195 10.57 -19.77 8.33
CA LYS A 195 9.40 -20.65 8.42
C LYS A 195 9.42 -21.33 9.77
N ASP A 196 8.28 -21.30 10.46
CA ASP A 196 8.18 -21.72 11.85
C ASP A 196 9.24 -21.00 12.70
N GLN A 197 10.12 -21.74 13.39
CA GLN A 197 11.23 -21.17 14.17
C GLN A 197 12.55 -21.09 13.38
N THR A 198 12.58 -21.58 12.14
CA THR A 198 13.80 -21.62 11.31
C THR A 198 13.95 -20.33 10.52
N VAL A 199 15.03 -19.60 10.77
CA VAL A 199 15.44 -18.45 9.94
C VAL A 199 16.36 -18.96 8.83
N TYR A 200 15.94 -18.78 7.58
CA TYR A 200 16.75 -19.11 6.40
C TYR A 200 17.72 -17.98 6.05
N TYR A 201 17.32 -16.73 6.27
CA TYR A 201 18.14 -15.56 5.99
C TYR A 201 17.62 -14.36 6.79
N ASP A 202 18.51 -13.54 7.33
CA ASP A 202 18.18 -12.24 7.94
C ASP A 202 19.41 -11.33 7.91
N ASN A 203 19.44 -10.32 7.04
CA ASN A 203 20.58 -9.40 6.99
C ASN A 203 20.63 -8.38 8.15
N GLN A 204 19.76 -8.54 9.15
CA GLN A 204 19.77 -7.81 10.42
C GLN A 204 19.39 -8.78 11.55
N PRO A 205 20.25 -9.77 11.84
CA PRO A 205 19.93 -10.88 12.73
C PRO A 205 19.64 -10.40 14.16
N GLY A 206 18.61 -10.98 14.78
CA GLY A 206 18.22 -10.68 16.17
C GLY A 206 17.34 -9.44 16.35
N ALA A 207 17.16 -8.62 15.31
CA ALA A 207 16.23 -7.49 15.39
C ALA A 207 14.76 -7.96 15.34
N PRO A 208 13.83 -7.31 16.07
CA PRO A 208 12.40 -7.63 15.98
C PRO A 208 11.86 -7.32 14.58
N ASP A 209 10.76 -7.95 14.18
CA ASP A 209 10.17 -7.79 12.83
C ASP A 209 9.56 -6.41 12.57
N THR A 210 9.48 -5.58 13.61
CA THR A 210 9.03 -4.19 13.57
C THR A 210 10.20 -3.19 13.58
N ALA A 211 11.45 -3.66 13.68
CA ALA A 211 12.60 -2.77 13.65
C ALA A 211 12.71 -2.07 12.29
N ASP A 212 13.18 -0.83 12.33
CA ASP A 212 13.63 -0.13 11.13
C ASP A 212 14.80 -0.90 10.49
N ALA A 213 14.91 -0.83 9.17
CA ALA A 213 16.05 -1.38 8.47
C ALA A 213 17.34 -0.62 8.86
N ALA A 214 18.36 -1.37 9.26
CA ALA A 214 19.65 -0.82 9.68
C ALA A 214 20.74 -1.03 8.63
N THR A 215 20.54 -1.99 7.72
CA THR A 215 21.57 -2.44 6.79
C THR A 215 21.55 -1.61 5.51
N ASN A 216 22.66 -0.94 5.23
CA ASN A 216 22.79 -0.11 4.03
C ASN A 216 22.58 -0.95 2.77
N ALA A 217 21.71 -0.44 1.90
CA ALA A 217 21.67 -0.86 0.52
C ALA A 217 22.95 -0.37 -0.20
N SER A 218 23.28 -0.95 -1.35
CA SER A 218 24.47 -0.61 -2.11
C SER A 218 24.16 -0.55 -3.61
N GLY A 219 24.86 0.35 -4.31
CA GLY A 219 24.69 0.56 -5.75
C GLY A 219 23.44 1.37 -6.10
N TYR A 220 22.40 0.69 -6.59
CA TYR A 220 21.21 1.27 -7.24
C TYR A 220 19.92 0.86 -6.52
N THR A 221 19.83 1.14 -5.22
CA THR A 221 18.56 0.92 -4.53
C THR A 221 17.70 2.14 -4.76
N VAL A 222 16.61 1.96 -5.52
CA VAL A 222 15.57 2.95 -5.67
C VAL A 222 14.39 2.40 -4.91
N ILE A 223 14.09 2.92 -3.72
CA ILE A 223 12.84 2.59 -3.06
C ILE A 223 11.98 3.83 -2.97
N ILE A 224 10.92 3.84 -3.79
CA ILE A 224 10.01 4.97 -3.89
C ILE A 224 8.76 4.64 -3.08
N PHE A 225 8.41 5.55 -2.17
CA PHE A 225 7.08 5.67 -1.58
C PHE A 225 6.26 6.71 -2.35
N ARG A 226 5.05 6.38 -2.76
CA ARG A 226 4.04 7.35 -3.20
C ARG A 226 2.68 6.89 -2.78
#